data_AF-A0A1Q3CU87-F1
#
_entry.id   AF-A0A1Q3CU87-F1
#
_cell.length_a   1.000
_cell.length_b   1.000
_cell.length_c   1.000
_cell.angle_alpha   90.00
_cell.angle_beta   90.00
_cell.angle_gamma   90.00
#
_symmetry.space_group_name_H-M   'P 1'
#
loop_
_entity.id
_entity.type
_entity.pdbx_description
1 polymer ?
#
loop_
_entity_poly.entity_id
_entity_poly.type
_entity_poly.pdbx_seq_one_letter_code
_entity_poly.pdbx_strand_id
1 'polypeptide(L)'
;MENRYGAVAAYDLSSWHRFFLTQLSGPSGEKSFADDVAVDAAGNAYVIDAKGSKIWKVGVNGEFLSIIRSPLFTPKEWYKNLVTSLNGIVYHPDGFLIVIHPFSGNLYKIDI
;
A
#
# COMPACT_ATOMS: atom_id res chain seq x y z
N MET A 1 -2.50 2.98 -25.26
CA MET A 1 -2.15 1.74 -24.55
C MET A 1 -2.33 2.02 -23.08
N GLU A 2 -3.32 1.39 -22.44
CA GLU A 2 -3.67 1.66 -21.04
C GLU A 2 -2.59 1.11 -20.09
N ASN A 3 -2.15 1.92 -19.13
CA ASN A 3 -1.28 1.49 -18.05
C ASN A 3 -2.02 0.47 -17.18
N ARG A 4 -1.77 -0.83 -17.39
CA ARG A 4 -2.40 -1.94 -16.63
C ARG A 4 -1.62 -2.31 -15.37
N TYR A 5 -1.06 -1.34 -14.65
CA TYR A 5 -0.28 -1.58 -13.44
C TYR A 5 -0.65 -0.59 -12.32
N GLY A 6 -0.62 -1.07 -11.08
CA GLY A 6 -0.63 -0.19 -9.91
C GLY A 6 0.73 0.50 -9.76
N ALA A 7 0.72 1.76 -9.34
CA ALA A 7 1.92 2.53 -9.10
C ALA A 7 1.68 3.57 -8.01
N VAL A 8 2.75 4.04 -7.38
CA VAL A 8 2.76 5.24 -6.54
C VAL A 8 3.63 6.30 -7.17
N ALA A 9 3.20 7.56 -7.10
CA ALA A 9 3.92 8.69 -7.64
C ALA A 9 4.01 9.81 -6.62
N ALA A 10 5.14 10.50 -6.61
CA ALA A 10 5.34 11.70 -5.83
C ALA A 10 5.49 12.90 -6.77
N TYR A 11 4.91 14.03 -6.36
CA TYR A 11 4.92 15.27 -7.12
C TYR A 11 5.31 16.43 -6.22
N ASP A 12 6.05 17.39 -6.78
CA ASP A 12 6.22 18.70 -6.19
C ASP A 12 4.89 19.47 -6.29
N LEU A 13 4.35 19.90 -5.16
CA LEU A 13 3.03 20.55 -5.12
C LEU A 13 3.03 21.97 -5.71
N SER A 14 4.19 22.61 -5.81
CA SER A 14 4.29 23.98 -6.34
C SER A 14 4.33 24.01 -7.87
N SER A 15 5.01 23.04 -8.46
CA SER A 15 5.31 22.98 -9.90
C SER A 15 4.58 21.85 -10.63
N TRP A 16 3.96 20.93 -9.88
CA TRP A 16 3.41 19.67 -10.40
C TRP A 16 4.47 18.77 -11.06
N HIS A 17 5.75 19.03 -10.82
CA HIS A 17 6.83 18.21 -11.33
C HIS A 17 6.78 16.83 -10.65
N ARG A 18 6.78 15.76 -11.44
CA ARG A 18 6.79 14.39 -10.93
C ARG A 18 8.21 14.01 -10.51
N PHE A 19 8.42 13.77 -9.22
CA PHE A 19 9.69 13.27 -8.70
C PHE A 19 9.94 11.82 -9.14
N PHE A 20 8.96 10.95 -8.93
CA PHE A 20 9.05 9.54 -9.35
C PHE A 20 7.68 8.95 -9.69
N LEU A 21 7.72 7.82 -10.39
CA LEU A 21 6.60 6.91 -10.59
C LEU A 21 7.12 5.49 -10.37
N THR A 22 6.77 4.89 -9.25
CA THR A 22 7.19 3.55 -8.87
C THR A 22 6.09 2.56 -9.21
N GLN A 23 6.35 1.70 -10.18
CA GLN A 23 5.45 0.60 -10.50
C GLN A 23 5.45 -0.42 -9.36
N LEU A 24 4.26 -0.72 -8.83
CA LEU A 24 4.05 -1.69 -7.77
C LEU A 24 3.80 -3.05 -8.41
N SER A 25 4.88 -3.71 -8.82
CA SER A 25 4.82 -5.08 -9.33
C SER A 25 5.90 -5.92 -8.67
N GLY A 26 5.52 -7.14 -8.26
CA GLY A 26 6.49 -8.07 -7.69
C GLY A 26 7.49 -8.58 -8.75
N PRO A 27 8.59 -9.23 -8.32
CA PRO A 27 9.60 -9.82 -9.22
C PRO A 27 9.01 -10.79 -10.26
N SER A 28 7.86 -11.38 -9.97
CA SER A 28 7.11 -12.29 -10.84
C SER A 28 6.15 -11.60 -11.81
N GLY A 29 6.13 -10.27 -11.89
CA GLY A 29 5.18 -9.53 -12.73
C GLY A 29 3.74 -9.56 -12.20
N GLU A 30 3.58 -9.85 -10.91
CA GLU A 30 2.32 -9.76 -10.18
C GLU A 30 1.68 -8.37 -10.36
N LYS A 31 0.42 -8.33 -10.77
CA LYS A 31 -0.36 -7.09 -10.83
C LYS A 31 -0.78 -6.68 -9.42
N SER A 32 -0.35 -5.50 -8.98
CA SER A 32 -0.87 -4.85 -7.77
C SER A 32 -2.22 -4.20 -8.05
N PHE A 33 -3.11 -4.26 -7.06
CA PHE A 33 -4.30 -3.43 -6.98
C PHE A 33 -4.08 -2.37 -5.91
N ALA A 34 -3.25 -1.38 -6.25
CA ALA A 34 -2.92 -0.27 -5.38
C ALA A 34 -4.18 0.57 -5.09
N ASP A 35 -4.43 0.86 -3.82
CA ASP A 35 -5.67 1.52 -3.37
C ASP A 35 -5.33 2.79 -2.57
N ASP A 36 -4.89 2.64 -1.33
CA ASP A 36 -4.59 3.76 -0.41
C ASP A 36 -3.10 3.86 -0.07
N VAL A 37 -2.66 5.05 0.35
CA VAL A 37 -1.26 5.35 0.67
C VAL A 37 -1.14 6.21 1.93
N ALA A 38 -0.21 5.82 2.81
CA ALA A 38 0.26 6.65 3.92
C ALA A 38 1.74 6.95 3.77
N VAL A 39 2.21 8.02 4.39
CA VAL A 39 3.62 8.44 4.36
C VAL A 39 4.12 8.58 5.80
N ASP A 40 5.29 8.01 6.11
CA ASP A 40 5.92 8.17 7.43
C ASP A 40 6.66 9.51 7.56
N ALA A 41 7.17 9.78 8.77
CA ALA A 41 7.93 11.00 9.05
C ALA A 41 9.24 11.15 8.24
N ALA A 42 9.76 10.05 7.67
CA ALA A 42 10.96 10.06 6.83
C ALA A 42 10.63 10.22 5.33
N GLY A 43 9.34 10.25 4.95
CA GLY A 43 8.90 10.38 3.57
C GLY A 43 8.76 9.04 2.83
N ASN A 44 8.84 7.90 3.52
CA ASN A 44 8.58 6.60 2.90
C ASN A 44 7.07 6.42 2.73
N ALA A 45 6.66 5.96 1.55
CA ALA A 45 5.27 5.65 1.23
C ALA A 45 4.94 4.19 1.55
N TYR A 46 3.76 3.98 2.13
CA TYR A 46 3.17 2.69 2.45
C TYR A 46 1.88 2.54 1.66
N VAL A 47 1.88 1.66 0.67
CA VAL A 47 0.77 1.53 -0.29
C VAL A 47 0.06 0.21 -0.09
N ILE A 48 -1.24 0.26 0.15
CA ILE A 48 -2.08 -0.94 0.22
C ILE A 48 -2.24 -1.56 -1.16
N ASP A 49 -2.04 -2.86 -1.24
CA ASP A 49 -2.50 -3.68 -2.36
C ASP A 49 -3.71 -4.50 -1.91
N ALA A 50 -4.90 -4.00 -2.25
CA ALA A 50 -6.17 -4.50 -1.72
C ALA A 50 -6.45 -5.94 -2.18
N LYS A 51 -6.03 -6.31 -3.39
CA LYS A 51 -6.17 -7.67 -3.92
C LYS A 51 -5.04 -8.58 -3.45
N GLY A 52 -3.84 -8.04 -3.30
CA GLY A 52 -2.65 -8.77 -2.90
C GLY A 52 -2.51 -9.05 -1.40
N SER A 53 -3.40 -8.50 -0.56
CA SER A 53 -3.38 -8.61 0.91
C SER A 53 -2.02 -8.26 1.51
N LYS A 54 -1.46 -7.14 1.07
CA LYS A 54 -0.11 -6.71 1.45
C LYS A 54 0.02 -5.19 1.39
N ILE A 55 1.10 -4.71 1.98
CA ILE A 55 1.47 -3.29 1.94
C ILE A 55 2.87 -3.20 1.33
N TRP A 56 3.02 -2.32 0.34
CA TRP A 56 4.30 -1.98 -0.28
C TRP A 56 4.95 -0.84 0.49
N LYS A 57 6.23 -0.97 0.85
CA LYS A 57 7.04 0.14 1.37
C LYS A 57 7.94 0.66 0.24
N VAL A 58 7.79 1.95 -0.08
CA VAL A 58 8.53 2.65 -1.11
C VAL A 58 9.28 3.81 -0.47
N GLY A 59 10.56 3.96 -0.79
CA GLY A 59 11.39 5.01 -0.23
C GLY A 59 11.10 6.38 -0.83
N VAL A 60 11.68 7.41 -0.21
CA VAL A 60 11.48 8.82 -0.60
C VAL A 60 11.95 9.13 -2.02
N ASN A 61 12.84 8.32 -2.60
CA ASN A 61 13.31 8.48 -3.98
C ASN A 61 12.58 7.55 -4.96
N GLY A 62 11.52 6.86 -4.52
CA GLY A 62 10.74 5.94 -5.33
C GLY A 62 11.31 4.52 -5.42
N GLU A 63 12.35 4.21 -4.65
CA GLU A 63 12.91 2.87 -4.59
C GLU A 63 11.97 1.91 -3.85
N PHE A 64 11.84 0.67 -4.35
CA PHE A 64 11.15 -0.37 -3.61
C PHE A 64 12.01 -0.80 -2.41
N LEU A 65 11.46 -0.71 -1.20
CA LEU A 65 12.17 -1.08 0.04
C LEU A 65 11.78 -2.47 0.52
N SER A 66 10.49 -2.72 0.72
CA SER A 66 10.01 -4.01 1.24
C SER A 66 8.51 -4.23 1.02
N ILE A 67 8.05 -5.43 1.35
CA ILE A 67 6.62 -5.77 1.42
C ILE A 67 6.30 -6.22 2.83
N ILE A 68 5.23 -5.66 3.41
CA ILE A 68 4.66 -6.12 4.67
C ILE A 68 3.52 -7.08 4.35
N ARG A 69 3.60 -8.30 4.89
CA ARG A 69 2.57 -9.34 4.76
C ARG A 69 2.26 -9.91 6.14
N SER A 70 1.00 -10.25 6.35
CA SER A 70 0.55 -10.97 7.55
C SER A 70 -0.61 -11.89 7.18
N PRO A 71 -0.68 -13.12 7.74
CA PRO A 71 -1.86 -13.97 7.62
C PRO A 71 -3.15 -13.29 8.09
N LEU A 72 -3.05 -12.28 8.97
CA LEU A 72 -4.19 -11.50 9.47
C LEU A 72 -4.80 -10.57 8.41
N PHE A 73 -4.05 -10.23 7.35
CA PHE A 73 -4.57 -9.40 6.27
C PHE A 73 -5.50 -10.18 5.35
N THR A 74 -5.38 -11.51 5.34
CA THR A 74 -6.14 -12.35 4.42
C THR A 74 -7.54 -12.63 4.97
N PRO A 75 -8.60 -12.36 4.18
CA PRO A 75 -9.98 -12.60 4.58
C PRO A 75 -10.31 -14.08 4.89
N LYS A 76 -11.14 -14.33 5.91
CA LYS A 76 -11.65 -15.68 6.22
C LYS A 76 -12.95 -15.99 5.45
N GLU A 77 -12.98 -17.19 4.90
CA GLU A 77 -14.05 -17.97 4.24
C GLU A 77 -15.17 -17.28 3.42
N TRP A 78 -15.99 -16.37 3.95
CA TRP A 78 -17.22 -15.93 3.26
C TRP A 78 -17.07 -14.70 2.34
N TYR A 79 -16.03 -13.88 2.52
CA TYR A 79 -15.68 -12.75 1.61
C TYR A 79 -14.36 -12.97 0.85
N LYS A 80 -13.85 -14.20 0.76
CA LYS A 80 -12.65 -14.50 -0.05
C LYS A 80 -12.78 -14.11 -1.54
N ASN A 81 -14.02 -14.02 -2.03
CA ASN A 81 -14.32 -13.61 -3.40
C ASN A 81 -14.57 -12.10 -3.55
N LEU A 82 -14.56 -11.34 -2.45
CA LEU A 82 -14.60 -9.87 -2.50
C LEU A 82 -13.17 -9.34 -2.70
N VAL A 83 -13.03 -8.38 -3.61
CA VAL A 83 -11.77 -7.94 -4.21
C VAL A 83 -10.83 -7.22 -3.23
N THR A 84 -11.28 -6.89 -2.01
CA THR A 84 -10.57 -6.00 -1.09
C THR A 84 -10.32 -6.63 0.28
N SER A 85 -9.05 -6.90 0.58
CA SER A 85 -8.62 -7.42 1.88
C SER A 85 -8.30 -6.32 2.88
N LEU A 86 -7.51 -5.34 2.44
CA LEU A 86 -7.20 -4.10 3.15
C LEU A 86 -7.71 -2.93 2.30
N ASN A 87 -7.98 -1.78 2.92
CA ASN A 87 -8.43 -0.59 2.18
C ASN A 87 -7.77 0.68 2.72
N GLY A 88 -8.14 1.14 3.91
CA GLY A 88 -7.59 2.37 4.51
C GLY A 88 -6.28 2.16 5.28
N ILE A 89 -5.34 3.09 5.14
CA ILE A 89 -4.05 3.13 5.87
C ILE A 89 -3.74 4.54 6.36
N VAL A 90 -3.29 4.65 7.62
CA VAL A 90 -2.76 5.91 8.16
C VAL A 90 -1.48 5.66 8.96
N TYR A 91 -0.57 6.62 8.91
CA TYR A 91 0.61 6.65 9.75
C TYR A 91 0.31 7.38 11.06
N HIS A 92 0.71 6.78 12.18
CA HIS A 92 0.64 7.40 13.50
C HIS A 92 2.00 8.06 13.84
N PRO A 93 2.02 9.26 14.44
CA PRO A 93 3.26 9.98 14.79
C PRO A 93 4.23 9.18 15.68
N ASP A 94 3.73 8.23 16.45
CA ASP A 94 4.55 7.33 17.29
C ASP A 94 5.27 6.21 16.49
N GLY A 95 5.21 6.23 15.15
CA GLY A 95 6.01 5.33 14.31
C GLY A 95 5.35 4.00 13.96
N PHE A 96 4.02 3.94 13.89
CA PHE A 96 3.30 2.73 13.46
C PHE A 96 2.20 3.06 12.46
N LEU A 97 1.74 2.05 11.72
CA LEU A 97 0.58 2.18 10.83
C LEU A 97 -0.69 1.67 11.51
N ILE A 98 -1.82 2.28 11.17
CA ILE A 98 -3.15 1.76 11.44
C ILE A 98 -3.79 1.42 10.09
N VAL A 99 -4.24 0.17 9.96
CA VAL A 99 -4.83 -0.34 8.72
C VAL A 99 -6.18 -0.97 9.00
N ILE A 100 -7.18 -0.66 8.18
CA ILE A 100 -8.51 -1.26 8.29
C ILE A 100 -8.69 -2.47 7.37
N HIS A 101 -9.32 -3.51 7.92
CA HIS A 101 -9.88 -4.60 7.15
C HIS A 101 -11.41 -4.44 7.09
N PRO A 102 -11.97 -3.85 6.00
CA PRO A 102 -13.34 -3.34 5.99
C PRO A 102 -14.41 -4.40 6.27
N PHE A 103 -14.23 -5.64 5.78
CA PHE A 103 -15.23 -6.69 5.96
C PHE A 103 -15.23 -7.36 7.33
N SER A 104 -14.10 -7.32 8.05
CA SER A 104 -14.02 -7.87 9.41
C SER A 104 -14.33 -6.81 10.46
N GLY A 105 -14.23 -5.53 10.11
CA GLY A 105 -14.30 -4.42 11.06
C GLY A 105 -13.04 -4.26 11.92
N ASN A 106 -11.99 -5.05 11.65
CA ASN A 106 -10.76 -5.00 12.42
C ASN A 106 -9.88 -3.82 12.00
N LEU A 107 -9.22 -3.22 13.00
CA LEU A 107 -8.08 -2.33 12.82
C LEU A 107 -6.81 -3.08 13.25
N TYR A 108 -5.77 -2.99 12.42
CA TYR A 108 -4.46 -3.55 12.71
C TYR A 108 -3.48 -2.43 13.00
N LYS A 109 -2.81 -2.53 14.15
CA LYS A 109 -1.58 -1.79 14.43
C LYS A 109 -0.41 -2.56 13.82
N ILE A 110 0.40 -1.91 13.01
CA ILE A 110 1.58 -2.50 12.36
C ILE A 110 2.80 -1.64 12.72
N ASP A 111 3.74 -2.23 13.45
CA ASP A 111 5.02 -1.56 13.75
C ASP A 111 5.92 -1.62 12.50
N ILE A 112 6.61 -0.50 12.18
CA ILE A 112 7.32 -0.28 10.90
C ILE A 112 8.74 0.27 11.03
#